data_AF-A0A7Y0MEC3-F1
#
_entry.id   AF-A0A7Y0MEC3-F1
#
_cell.length_a   1.000
_cell.length_b   1.000
_cell.length_c   1.000
_cell.angle_alpha   90.00
_cell.angle_beta   90.00
_cell.angle_gamma   90.00
#
_symmetry.space_group_name_H-M   'P 1'
#
loop_
_entity.id
_entity.type
_entity.pdbx_description
1 polymer ?
#
loop_
_entity_poly.entity_id
_entity_poly.type
_entity_poly.pdbx_seq_one_letter_code
_entity_poly.pdbx_strand_id
1 'polypeptide(L)'
;MALFVAVFALHYVTPVDEAKEFVDIGAEANLPTWWNSALLFLVAALAATSALTAHGRTRFSWTVIAAAAAYLSLDEAARLHERLARPLLAAGLDTPTYPWLALGAAVGIAGATVLFFAGRSLPRETGRRLALGLGSYGAGALGVEGFNGWIRQNGPDYVFSAGLILEEGLEMFGCIIAVGAIADYLASRLQRSQDLVEAENAH
;
A
#
# COMPACT_ATOMS: atom_id res chain seq x y z
N MET A 1 4.38 -12.53 -5.21
CA MET A 1 3.44 -13.16 -4.25
C MET A 1 3.64 -14.67 -4.13
N ALA A 2 3.28 -15.50 -5.12
CA ALA A 2 3.35 -16.97 -4.97
C ALA A 2 4.75 -17.51 -4.60
N LEU A 3 5.81 -16.93 -5.17
CA LEU A 3 7.20 -17.28 -4.83
C LEU A 3 7.55 -16.93 -3.37
N PHE A 4 7.15 -15.76 -2.89
CA PHE A 4 7.43 -15.30 -1.50
C PHE A 4 6.68 -16.16 -0.49
N VAL A 5 5.39 -16.42 -0.74
CA VAL A 5 4.56 -17.30 0.08
C VAL A 5 5.13 -18.71 0.11
N ALA A 6 5.58 -19.22 -1.04
CA ALA A 6 6.16 -20.56 -1.12
C ALA A 6 7.47 -20.66 -0.33
N VAL A 7 8.39 -19.70 -0.43
CA VAL A 7 9.67 -19.76 0.31
C VAL A 7 9.47 -19.52 1.81
N PHE A 8 8.59 -18.59 2.20
CA PHE A 8 8.24 -18.37 3.61
C PHE A 8 7.61 -19.63 4.25
N ALA A 9 6.68 -20.30 3.54
CA ALA A 9 6.10 -21.56 3.99
C ALA A 9 7.14 -22.71 4.01
N LEU A 10 8.07 -22.74 3.05
CA LEU A 10 9.15 -23.74 3.02
C LEU A 10 10.10 -23.59 4.20
N HIS A 11 10.39 -22.36 4.63
CA HIS A 11 11.28 -22.09 5.76
C HIS A 11 10.75 -22.67 7.08
N TYR A 12 9.42 -22.71 7.26
CA TYR A 12 8.79 -23.38 8.41
C TYR A 12 9.01 -24.89 8.43
N VAL A 13 9.33 -25.50 7.29
CA VAL A 13 9.54 -26.95 7.14
C VAL A 13 11.02 -27.30 7.07
N THR A 14 11.83 -26.44 6.45
CA THR A 14 13.28 -26.58 6.32
C THR A 14 13.95 -25.24 6.58
N PRO A 15 14.78 -25.08 7.63
CA PRO A 15 15.49 -23.84 7.88
C PRO A 15 16.55 -23.63 6.78
N VAL A 16 16.26 -22.70 5.87
CA VAL A 16 17.19 -22.20 4.85
C VAL A 16 17.53 -20.76 5.22
N ASP A 17 18.52 -20.59 6.10
CA ASP A 17 18.76 -19.32 6.80
C ASP A 17 19.12 -18.16 5.84
N GLU A 18 19.94 -18.42 4.81
CA GLU A 18 20.37 -17.40 3.83
C GLU A 18 19.24 -16.99 2.86
N ALA A 19 18.39 -17.94 2.45
CA ALA A 19 17.25 -17.64 1.59
C ALA A 19 16.16 -16.89 2.36
N LYS A 20 16.00 -17.19 3.66
CA LYS A 20 15.02 -16.56 4.54
C LYS A 20 15.21 -15.04 4.60
N GLU A 21 16.40 -14.55 4.92
CA GLU A 21 16.64 -13.10 5.03
C GLU A 21 16.25 -12.33 3.77
N PHE A 22 16.42 -12.94 2.59
CA PHE A 22 16.08 -12.30 1.32
C PHE A 22 14.60 -12.31 0.95
N VAL A 23 13.78 -13.23 1.48
CA VAL A 23 12.35 -13.36 1.09
C VAL A 23 11.37 -13.55 2.25
N ASP A 24 11.82 -13.35 3.49
CA ASP A 24 10.99 -13.39 4.68
C ASP A 24 9.94 -12.28 4.62
N ILE A 25 8.67 -12.66 4.48
CA ILE A 25 7.59 -11.69 4.36
C ILE A 25 7.38 -10.90 5.66
N GLY A 26 7.91 -11.38 6.78
CA GLY A 26 7.85 -10.72 8.08
C GLY A 26 9.09 -9.93 8.49
N ALA A 27 10.13 -9.99 7.67
CA ALA A 27 11.32 -9.18 7.87
C ALA A 27 11.31 -8.00 6.92
N GLU A 28 12.00 -6.94 7.32
CA GLU A 28 12.11 -5.72 6.52
C GLU A 28 13.49 -5.63 5.85
N ALA A 29 13.60 -4.81 4.80
CA ALA A 29 14.81 -4.63 3.98
C ALA A 29 15.21 -5.89 3.18
N ASN A 30 14.23 -6.48 2.51
CA ASN A 30 14.37 -7.67 1.68
C ASN A 30 13.53 -7.57 0.40
N LEU A 31 13.42 -8.66 -0.36
CA LEU A 31 12.77 -8.64 -1.67
C LEU A 31 11.25 -8.35 -1.61
N PRO A 32 10.46 -8.92 -0.67
CA PRO A 32 9.06 -8.53 -0.44
C PRO A 32 8.86 -7.04 -0.15
N THR A 33 9.62 -6.47 0.79
CA THR A 33 9.50 -5.04 1.16
C THR A 33 9.94 -4.12 0.01
N TRP A 34 11.02 -4.47 -0.72
CA TRP A 34 11.37 -3.75 -1.96
C TRP A 34 10.24 -3.81 -3.01
N TRP A 35 9.62 -4.97 -3.18
CA TRP A 35 8.53 -5.16 -4.13
C TRP A 35 7.31 -4.31 -3.77
N ASN A 36 6.90 -4.30 -2.49
CA ASN A 36 5.79 -3.48 -2.00
C ASN A 36 6.10 -1.98 -2.17
N SER A 37 7.30 -1.55 -1.77
CA SER A 37 7.76 -0.17 -1.95
C SER A 37 7.78 0.25 -3.43
N ALA A 38 8.20 -0.64 -4.34
CA ALA A 38 8.18 -0.40 -5.78
C ALA A 38 6.77 -0.31 -6.36
N LEU A 39 5.82 -1.13 -5.88
CA LEU A 39 4.41 -1.02 -6.25
C LEU A 39 3.81 0.32 -5.80
N LEU A 40 4.07 0.74 -4.55
CA LEU A 40 3.65 2.04 -4.03
C LEU A 40 4.27 3.20 -4.83
N PHE A 41 5.55 3.10 -5.18
CA PHE A 41 6.21 4.08 -6.04
C PHE A 41 5.56 4.13 -7.44
N LEU A 42 5.20 2.99 -8.01
CA LEU A 42 4.48 2.94 -9.29
C LEU A 42 3.10 3.60 -9.21
N VAL A 43 2.34 3.37 -8.12
CA VAL A 43 1.09 4.10 -7.85
C VAL A 43 1.35 5.60 -7.81
N ALA A 44 2.40 6.04 -7.10
CA ALA A 44 2.78 7.44 -7.00
C ALA A 44 3.12 8.06 -8.36
N ALA A 45 3.93 7.38 -9.17
CA ALA A 45 4.37 7.85 -10.48
C ALA A 45 3.19 7.96 -11.48
N LEU A 46 2.30 6.96 -11.51
CA LEU A 46 1.11 6.97 -12.36
C LEU A 46 0.10 8.05 -11.92
N ALA A 47 -0.09 8.23 -10.61
CA ALA A 47 -0.93 9.30 -10.08
C ALA A 47 -0.33 10.68 -10.39
N ALA A 48 0.98 10.86 -10.25
CA ALA A 48 1.66 12.11 -10.61
C ALA A 48 1.48 12.42 -12.11
N THR A 49 1.63 11.41 -12.98
CA THR A 49 1.39 11.53 -14.42
C THR A 49 -0.06 11.94 -14.72
N SER A 50 -1.01 11.34 -14.00
CA SER A 50 -2.43 11.69 -14.10
C SER A 50 -2.71 13.12 -13.62
N ALA A 51 -1.96 13.62 -12.63
CA ALA A 51 -2.07 15.00 -12.17
C ALA A 51 -1.56 16.02 -13.21
N LEU A 52 -0.52 15.68 -13.98
CA LEU A 52 0.04 16.56 -15.02
C LEU A 52 -0.95 16.81 -16.17
N THR A 53 -1.81 15.84 -16.46
CA THR A 53 -2.79 15.92 -17.56
C THR A 53 -4.21 16.29 -17.11
N ALA A 54 -4.43 16.43 -15.79
CA ALA A 54 -5.72 16.79 -15.21
C ALA A 54 -5.80 18.28 -14.86
N HIS A 55 -7.04 18.75 -14.65
CA HIS A 55 -7.33 20.13 -14.24
C HIS A 55 -8.26 20.15 -13.03
N GLY A 56 -8.30 21.29 -12.33
CA GLY A 56 -9.19 21.55 -11.21
C GLY A 56 -9.13 20.48 -10.11
N ARG A 57 -10.30 20.02 -9.64
CA ARG A 57 -10.43 19.08 -8.52
C ARG A 57 -9.84 17.70 -8.80
N THR A 58 -9.87 17.27 -10.07
CA THR A 58 -9.25 15.99 -10.50
C THR A 58 -7.74 16.05 -10.38
N ARG A 59 -7.10 17.17 -10.77
CA ARG A 59 -5.66 17.37 -10.57
C ARG A 59 -5.28 17.29 -9.10
N PHE A 60 -5.99 18.03 -8.24
CA PHE A 60 -5.76 18.00 -6.80
C PHE A 60 -5.85 16.56 -6.25
N SER A 61 -6.85 15.80 -6.68
CA SER A 61 -7.04 14.43 -6.21
C SER A 61 -5.89 13.51 -6.63
N TRP A 62 -5.40 13.63 -7.86
CA TRP A 62 -4.23 12.90 -8.31
C TRP A 62 -2.95 13.31 -7.58
N THR A 63 -2.77 14.60 -7.28
CA THR A 63 -1.65 15.09 -6.47
C THR A 63 -1.68 14.51 -5.06
N VAL A 64 -2.84 14.48 -4.42
CA VAL A 64 -3.01 13.89 -3.07
C VAL A 64 -2.70 12.40 -3.09
N ILE A 65 -3.22 11.65 -4.07
CA ILE A 65 -2.93 10.21 -4.23
C ILE A 65 -1.44 9.97 -4.45
N ALA A 66 -0.80 10.77 -5.33
CA ALA A 66 0.63 10.65 -5.61
C ALA A 66 1.48 10.92 -4.37
N ALA A 67 1.17 11.97 -3.61
CA ALA A 67 1.88 12.32 -2.39
C ALA A 67 1.73 11.24 -1.31
N ALA A 68 0.52 10.71 -1.11
CA ALA A 68 0.27 9.66 -0.15
C ALA A 68 0.99 8.35 -0.52
N ALA A 69 0.92 7.93 -1.78
CA ALA A 69 1.61 6.72 -2.25
C ALA A 69 3.13 6.85 -2.19
N ALA A 70 3.67 8.04 -2.50
CA ALA A 70 5.11 8.31 -2.36
C ALA A 70 5.55 8.27 -0.89
N TYR A 71 4.73 8.81 0.02
CA TYR A 71 4.99 8.72 1.46
C TYR A 71 5.00 7.27 1.93
N LEU A 72 3.99 6.47 1.57
CA LEU A 72 3.93 5.05 1.93
C LEU A 72 5.10 4.26 1.34
N SER A 73 5.47 4.53 0.08
CA SER A 73 6.65 3.92 -0.55
C SER A 73 7.96 4.23 0.20
N LEU A 74 8.11 5.47 0.64
CA LEU A 74 9.27 5.90 1.43
C LEU A 74 9.26 5.28 2.83
N ASP A 75 8.10 5.23 3.47
CA ASP A 75 7.93 4.63 4.79
C ASP A 75 8.28 3.15 4.76
N GLU A 76 7.77 2.40 3.79
CA GLU A 76 8.09 0.99 3.56
C GLU A 76 9.61 0.75 3.40
N ALA A 77 10.29 1.63 2.66
CA ALA A 77 11.72 1.49 2.42
C ALA A 77 12.60 1.94 3.61
N ALA A 78 12.17 2.98 4.33
CA ALA A 78 13.00 3.66 5.34
C ALA A 78 12.56 3.38 6.79
N ARG A 79 11.41 2.75 6.98
CA ARG A 79 10.79 2.40 8.27
C ARG A 79 10.54 3.64 9.11
N LEU A 80 9.90 4.64 8.53
CA LEU A 80 9.73 5.94 9.18
C LEU A 80 8.81 5.80 10.39
N HIS A 81 7.71 5.06 10.27
CA HIS A 81 6.77 4.83 11.37
C HIS A 81 7.44 4.12 12.56
N GLU A 82 8.32 3.15 12.32
CA GLU A 82 9.09 2.50 13.38
C GLU A 82 10.07 3.46 14.06
N ARG A 83 10.77 4.30 13.28
CA ARG A 83 11.71 5.29 13.82
C ARG A 83 10.99 6.33 14.68
N LEU A 84 9.79 6.73 14.26
CA LEU A 84 8.92 7.65 15.01
C LEU A 84 8.34 7.00 16.27
N ALA A 85 8.25 5.67 16.32
CA ALA A 85 7.82 4.92 17.50
C ALA A 85 8.83 5.00 18.67
N ARG A 86 10.13 5.11 18.37
CA ARG A 86 11.20 4.98 19.39
C ARG A 86 11.11 6.02 20.53
N PRO A 87 10.83 7.31 20.27
CA PRO A 87 10.64 8.28 21.33
C PRO A 87 9.37 8.04 22.17
N LEU A 88 8.30 7.50 21.56
CA LEU A 88 7.04 7.18 22.27
C LEU A 88 7.24 6.03 23.25
N LEU A 89 7.97 5.00 22.83
CA LEU A 89 8.44 3.91 23.69
C LEU A 89 9.28 4.42 24.86
N ALA A 90 10.23 5.31 24.59
CA ALA A 90 11.08 5.91 25.61
C ALA A 90 10.28 6.77 26.63
N ALA A 91 9.09 7.24 26.27
CA ALA A 91 8.18 7.98 27.14
C ALA A 91 7.24 7.07 27.96
N GLY A 92 7.38 5.75 27.88
CA GLY A 92 6.59 4.79 28.65
C GLY A 92 5.19 4.50 28.10
N LEU A 93 4.91 4.89 26.85
CA LEU A 93 3.69 4.53 26.13
C LEU A 93 3.87 3.14 25.52
N ASP A 94 3.77 2.11 26.36
CA ASP A 94 3.75 0.72 25.93
C ASP A 94 2.29 0.29 25.69
N THR A 95 1.98 -0.19 24.48
CA THR A 95 0.64 -0.68 24.12
C THR A 95 0.65 -2.20 24.09
N PRO A 96 -0.50 -2.87 24.28
CA PRO A 96 -0.58 -4.34 24.22
C PRO A 96 -0.29 -4.93 22.83
N THR A 97 0.07 -4.11 21.84
CA THR A 97 0.40 -4.52 20.47
C THR A 97 1.71 -3.85 20.06
N TYR A 98 1.69 -2.93 19.08
CA TYR A 98 2.85 -2.13 18.69
C TYR A 98 2.66 -0.69 19.21
N PRO A 99 3.67 -0.09 19.86
CA PRO A 99 3.61 1.27 20.42
C PRO A 99 3.21 2.33 19.41
N TRP A 100 3.56 2.11 18.14
CA TRP A 100 3.21 3.02 17.06
C TRP A 100 1.81 2.82 16.52
N LEU A 101 1.16 1.67 16.75
CA LEU A 101 -0.11 1.30 16.11
C LEU A 101 -1.21 2.34 16.37
N ALA A 102 -1.25 2.94 17.56
CA ALA A 102 -2.23 3.98 17.87
C ALA A 102 -2.00 5.25 17.02
N LEU A 103 -0.75 5.67 16.85
CA LEU A 103 -0.37 6.82 16.03
C LEU A 103 -0.53 6.49 14.54
N GLY A 104 -0.06 5.31 14.12
CA GLY A 104 -0.20 4.78 12.76
C GLY A 104 -1.66 4.64 12.36
N ALA A 105 -2.54 4.15 13.24
CA ALA A 105 -3.97 4.08 12.99
C ALA A 105 -4.60 5.47 12.86
N ALA A 106 -4.25 6.43 13.72
CA ALA A 106 -4.78 7.78 13.60
C ALA A 106 -4.37 8.45 12.28
N VAL A 107 -3.08 8.37 11.92
CA VAL A 107 -2.54 8.91 10.66
C VAL A 107 -3.13 8.16 9.45
N GLY A 108 -3.20 6.83 9.53
CA GLY A 108 -3.74 5.95 8.50
C GLY A 108 -5.22 6.20 8.24
N ILE A 109 -6.04 6.32 9.28
CA ILE A 109 -7.48 6.66 9.16
C ILE A 109 -7.66 8.06 8.58
N ALA A 110 -6.87 9.04 9.03
CA ALA A 110 -6.92 10.40 8.49
C ALA A 110 -6.53 10.41 7.00
N GLY A 111 -5.44 9.74 6.64
CA GLY A 111 -4.97 9.58 5.27
C GLY A 111 -5.98 8.86 4.38
N ALA A 112 -6.54 7.74 4.85
CA ALA A 112 -7.58 7.00 4.14
C ALA A 112 -8.84 7.85 3.93
N THR A 113 -9.23 8.66 4.92
CA THR A 113 -10.35 9.59 4.79
C THR A 113 -10.07 10.62 3.71
N VAL A 114 -8.90 11.26 3.72
CA VAL A 114 -8.48 12.22 2.69
C VAL A 114 -8.46 11.59 1.30
N LEU A 115 -7.88 10.38 1.16
CA LEU A 115 -7.82 9.65 -0.11
C LEU A 115 -9.21 9.25 -0.61
N PHE A 116 -10.10 8.83 0.28
CA PHE A 116 -11.48 8.50 -0.07
C PHE A 116 -12.24 9.73 -0.61
N PHE A 117 -12.08 10.90 0.02
CA PHE A 117 -12.68 12.13 -0.48
C PHE A 117 -12.03 12.63 -1.78
N ALA A 118 -10.71 12.50 -1.93
CA ALA A 118 -10.01 12.80 -3.18
C ALA A 118 -10.55 11.93 -4.33
N GLY A 119 -10.73 10.63 -4.08
CA GLY A 119 -11.26 9.68 -5.06
C GLY A 119 -12.66 10.03 -5.59
N ARG A 120 -13.46 10.81 -4.87
CA ARG A 120 -14.81 11.23 -5.30
C ARG A 120 -14.82 12.20 -6.48
N SER A 121 -13.69 12.84 -6.81
CA SER A 121 -13.61 13.72 -7.98
C SER A 121 -13.16 13.01 -9.26
N LEU A 122 -12.80 11.73 -9.15
CA LEU A 122 -12.36 10.89 -10.26
C LEU A 122 -13.57 10.22 -10.94
N PRO A 123 -13.42 9.68 -12.16
CA PRO A 123 -14.46 8.85 -12.77
C PRO A 123 -14.89 7.73 -11.81
N ARG A 124 -16.19 7.42 -11.78
CA ARG A 124 -16.81 6.52 -10.79
C ARG A 124 -16.12 5.16 -10.71
N GLU A 125 -15.72 4.60 -11.85
CA GLU A 125 -15.04 3.32 -11.90
C GLU A 125 -13.62 3.38 -11.32
N THR A 126 -12.83 4.38 -11.71
CA THR A 126 -11.49 4.64 -11.16
C THR A 126 -11.55 4.86 -9.66
N GLY A 127 -12.46 5.73 -9.20
CA GLY A 127 -12.65 6.02 -7.78
C GLY A 127 -13.06 4.79 -6.97
N ARG A 128 -13.93 3.93 -7.51
CA ARG A 128 -14.35 2.67 -6.84
C ARG A 128 -13.17 1.69 -6.70
N ARG A 129 -12.38 1.51 -7.76
CA ARG A 129 -11.20 0.61 -7.71
C ARG A 129 -10.14 1.14 -6.76
N LEU A 130 -9.90 2.45 -6.75
CA LEU A 130 -9.00 3.07 -5.77
C LEU A 130 -9.51 2.93 -4.34
N ALA A 131 -10.81 3.08 -4.10
CA ALA A 131 -11.40 2.83 -2.78
C ALA A 131 -11.29 1.36 -2.36
N LEU A 132 -11.45 0.42 -3.29
CA LEU A 132 -11.22 -1.00 -3.03
C LEU A 132 -9.74 -1.28 -2.69
N GLY A 133 -8.81 -0.74 -3.48
CA GLY A 133 -7.37 -0.89 -3.23
C GLY A 133 -6.95 -0.29 -1.88
N LEU A 134 -7.45 0.90 -1.55
CA LEU A 134 -7.26 1.55 -0.25
C LEU A 134 -7.84 0.71 0.90
N GLY A 135 -9.03 0.14 0.70
CA GLY A 135 -9.65 -0.75 1.68
C GLY A 135 -8.87 -2.04 1.90
N SER A 136 -8.34 -2.65 0.83
CA SER A 136 -7.47 -3.82 0.92
C SER A 136 -6.17 -3.49 1.66
N TYR A 137 -5.49 -2.40 1.28
CA TYR A 137 -4.26 -1.97 1.92
C TYR A 137 -4.47 -1.68 3.42
N GLY A 138 -5.47 -0.85 3.76
CA GLY A 138 -5.78 -0.52 5.14
C GLY A 138 -6.28 -1.72 5.97
N ALA A 139 -6.91 -2.73 5.34
CA ALA A 139 -7.29 -3.96 6.03
C ALA A 139 -6.05 -4.77 6.46
N GLY A 140 -5.00 -4.82 5.64
CA GLY A 140 -3.70 -5.39 6.03
C GLY A 140 -3.05 -4.54 7.13
N ALA A 141 -2.65 -3.32 6.75
CA ALA A 141 -1.82 -2.39 7.54
C ALA A 141 -2.40 -1.96 8.89
N LEU A 142 -3.71 -2.08 9.13
CA LEU A 142 -4.32 -1.72 10.42
C LEU A 142 -5.12 -2.87 11.02
N GLY A 143 -5.89 -3.58 10.19
CA GLY A 143 -6.77 -4.64 10.64
C GLY A 143 -6.00 -5.91 11.02
N VAL A 144 -5.29 -6.48 10.05
CA VAL A 144 -4.54 -7.73 10.24
C VAL A 144 -3.34 -7.49 11.15
N GLU A 145 -2.62 -6.38 10.99
CA GLU A 145 -1.50 -6.06 11.86
C GLU A 145 -1.92 -5.90 13.34
N GLY A 146 -3.01 -5.17 13.59
CA GLY A 146 -3.55 -5.03 14.95
C GLY A 146 -3.94 -6.37 15.57
N PHE A 147 -4.49 -7.29 14.77
CA PHE A 147 -4.77 -8.66 15.19
C PHE A 147 -3.49 -9.48 15.43
N ASN A 148 -2.49 -9.37 14.55
CA ASN A 148 -1.19 -10.03 14.66
C ASN A 148 -0.45 -9.60 15.93
N GLY A 149 -0.56 -8.33 16.33
CA GLY A 149 0.00 -7.83 17.60
C GLY A 149 -0.53 -8.60 18.82
N TRP A 150 -1.84 -8.91 18.85
CA TRP A 150 -2.44 -9.71 19.93
C TRP A 150 -2.03 -11.19 19.86
N ILE A 151 -2.05 -11.79 18.66
CA ILE A 151 -1.64 -13.18 18.43
C ILE A 151 -0.19 -13.40 18.84
N ARG A 152 0.70 -12.45 18.56
CA ARG A 152 2.13 -12.56 18.91
C ARG A 152 2.37 -12.76 20.42
N GLN A 153 1.46 -12.31 21.27
CA GLN A 153 1.58 -12.44 22.73
C GLN A 153 0.78 -13.62 23.29
N ASN A 154 -0.26 -14.09 22.59
CA ASN A 154 -1.28 -14.99 23.16
C ASN A 154 -1.56 -16.25 22.32
N GLY A 155 -1.07 -16.30 21.08
CA GLY A 155 -1.41 -17.32 20.11
C GLY A 155 -0.20 -18.14 19.64
N PRO A 156 -0.44 -19.25 18.93
CA PRO A 156 0.63 -20.08 18.41
C PRO A 156 1.30 -19.45 17.17
N ASP A 157 2.60 -19.69 17.02
CA ASP A 157 3.44 -19.06 15.97
C ASP A 157 2.90 -19.23 14.55
N TYR A 158 2.30 -20.39 14.21
CA TYR A 158 1.77 -20.62 12.87
C TYR A 158 0.56 -19.73 12.52
N VAL A 159 -0.22 -19.29 13.51
CA VAL A 159 -1.33 -18.33 13.30
C VAL A 159 -0.77 -16.94 13.05
N PHE A 160 0.27 -16.55 13.78
CA PHE A 160 0.99 -15.30 13.55
C PHE A 160 1.55 -15.26 12.12
N SER A 161 2.22 -16.33 11.68
CA SER A 161 2.79 -16.42 10.33
C SER A 161 1.73 -16.38 9.23
N ALA A 162 0.60 -17.05 9.41
CA ALA A 162 -0.50 -16.98 8.46
C ALA A 162 -1.11 -15.58 8.38
N GLY A 163 -1.23 -14.90 9.52
CA GLY A 163 -1.67 -13.51 9.60
C GLY A 163 -0.72 -12.56 8.90
N LEU A 164 0.60 -12.76 9.04
CA LEU A 164 1.61 -11.94 8.38
C LEU A 164 1.59 -12.09 6.85
N ILE A 165 1.41 -13.30 6.34
CA ILE A 165 1.20 -13.54 4.90
C ILE A 165 -0.05 -12.81 4.40
N LEU A 166 -1.12 -12.83 5.20
CA LEU A 166 -2.38 -12.18 4.85
C LEU A 166 -2.25 -10.65 4.85
N GLU A 167 -1.58 -10.09 5.85
CA GLU A 167 -1.28 -8.66 5.98
C GLU A 167 -0.56 -8.13 4.74
N GLU A 168 0.62 -8.67 4.48
CA GLU A 168 1.48 -8.34 3.34
C GLU A 168 0.80 -8.60 1.99
N GLY A 169 0.06 -9.70 1.90
CA GLY A 169 -0.70 -10.05 0.70
C GLY A 169 -1.81 -9.04 0.39
N LEU A 170 -2.52 -8.55 1.41
CA LEU A 170 -3.58 -7.55 1.26
C LEU A 170 -3.03 -6.19 0.83
N GLU A 171 -1.88 -5.79 1.38
CA GLU A 171 -1.20 -4.55 1.00
C GLU A 171 -0.75 -4.55 -0.46
N MET A 172 -0.03 -5.60 -0.87
CA MET A 172 0.42 -5.74 -2.25
C MET A 172 -0.77 -5.84 -3.22
N PHE A 173 -1.83 -6.55 -2.84
CA PHE A 173 -3.04 -6.66 -3.64
C PHE A 173 -3.76 -5.31 -3.80
N GLY A 174 -3.84 -4.53 -2.72
CA GLY A 174 -4.37 -3.17 -2.75
C GLY A 174 -3.60 -2.27 -3.73
N CYS A 175 -2.26 -2.35 -3.72
CA CYS A 175 -1.42 -1.63 -4.66
C CYS A 175 -1.64 -2.04 -6.11
N ILE A 176 -1.76 -3.35 -6.39
CA ILE A 176 -2.04 -3.86 -7.75
C ILE A 176 -3.37 -3.35 -8.28
N ILE A 177 -4.42 -3.34 -7.45
CA ILE A 177 -5.72 -2.77 -7.82
C ILE A 177 -5.58 -1.29 -8.17
N ALA A 178 -4.83 -0.53 -7.36
CA ALA A 178 -4.60 0.90 -7.57
C ALA A 178 -3.83 1.15 -8.88
N VAL A 179 -2.74 0.42 -9.13
CA VAL A 179 -1.97 0.50 -10.39
C VAL A 179 -2.89 0.27 -11.59
N GLY A 180 -3.67 -0.82 -11.59
CA GLY A 180 -4.60 -1.11 -12.67
C GLY A 180 -5.65 0.00 -12.86
N ALA A 181 -6.19 0.55 -11.78
CA ALA A 181 -7.19 1.61 -11.84
C ALA A 181 -6.65 2.90 -12.49
N ILE A 182 -5.39 3.27 -12.18
CA ILE A 182 -4.76 4.49 -12.71
C ILE A 182 -4.29 4.26 -14.15
N ALA A 183 -3.75 3.08 -14.45
CA ALA A 183 -3.36 2.70 -15.81
C ALA A 183 -4.56 2.75 -16.78
N ASP A 184 -5.70 2.16 -16.39
CA ASP A 184 -6.92 2.20 -17.21
C ASP A 184 -7.47 3.63 -17.37
N TYR A 185 -7.35 4.45 -16.33
CA TYR A 185 -7.69 5.88 -16.41
C TYR A 185 -6.82 6.61 -17.45
N LEU A 186 -5.50 6.40 -17.42
CA LEU A 186 -4.58 7.01 -18.38
C LEU A 186 -4.81 6.49 -19.81
N ALA A 187 -5.02 5.19 -19.99
CA ALA A 187 -5.30 4.59 -21.28
C ALA A 187 -6.58 5.17 -21.92
N SER A 188 -7.67 5.26 -21.14
CA SER A 188 -8.93 5.84 -21.63
C SER A 188 -8.82 7.33 -21.98
N ARG A 189 -7.96 8.07 -21.27
CA ARG A 189 -7.63 9.48 -21.58
C ARG A 189 -6.85 9.60 -22.89
N LEU A 190 -5.85 8.75 -23.10
CA LEU A 190 -5.03 8.74 -24.32
C LEU A 190 -5.90 8.41 -25.55
N GLN A 191 -6.72 7.37 -25.47
CA GLN A 191 -7.63 7.01 -26.55
C GLN A 191 -8.57 8.16 -26.91
N ARG A 192 -9.20 8.79 -25.92
CA ARG A 192 -10.07 9.96 -26.15
C ARG A 192 -9.32 11.12 -26.82
N SER A 193 -8.06 11.34 -26.48
CA SER A 193 -7.27 12.41 -27.12
C SER A 193 -6.96 12.10 -28.58
N GLN A 194 -6.72 10.83 -28.93
CA GLN A 194 -6.51 10.39 -30.31
C GLN A 194 -7.79 10.56 -31.14
N ASP A 195 -8.93 10.10 -30.61
CA ASP A 195 -10.23 10.21 -31.27
C ASP A 195 -10.59 11.68 -31.61
N LEU A 196 -10.25 12.63 -30.73
CA LEU A 196 -10.49 14.05 -30.95
C LEU A 196 -9.61 14.64 -32.06
N VAL A 197 -8.33 14.24 -32.11
CA VAL A 197 -7.40 14.68 -33.16
C VAL A 197 -7.80 14.09 -34.52
N GLU A 198 -8.24 12.83 -34.56
CA GLU A 198 -8.75 12.21 -35.78
C GLU A 198 -10.01 12.90 -36.29
N ALA A 199 -10.93 13.27 -35.41
CA ALA A 199 -12.14 14.01 -35.77
C ALA A 199 -11.83 15.42 -36.31
N GLU A 200 -10.83 16.13 -35.76
CA GLU A 200 -10.40 17.44 -36.24
C GLU A 200 -9.78 17.37 -37.64
N ASN A 201 -8.97 16.34 -37.91
CA ASN A 201 -8.33 16.15 -39.22
C ASN A 201 -9.27 15.64 -40.32
N ALA A 202 -10.47 15.17 -39.97
CA ALA A 202 -11.48 14.70 -40.92
C ALA A 202 -12.36 15.82 -41.50
N HIS A 203 -12.21 17.05 -41.00
CA HIS A 203 -12.93 18.25 -41.43
C HIS A 203 -12.03 19.21 -42.22
#